data_AF-A0AA37HQM8-F1
#
_entry.id   AF-A0AA37HQM8-F1
#
_cell.length_a   1.000
_cell.length_b   1.000
_cell.length_c   1.000
_cell.angle_alpha   90.00
_cell.angle_beta   90.00
_cell.angle_gamma   90.00
#
_symmetry.space_group_name_H-M   'P 1'
#
loop_
_entity.id
_entity.type
_entity.pdbx_description
1 polymer ?
#
loop_
_entity_poly.entity_id
_entity_poly.type
_entity_poly.pdbx_seq_one_letter_code
_entity_poly.pdbx_strand_id
1 'polypeptide(L)' 'MHKVWLLFDPRRTLVALFTFLFVLALLIHFILLSTDRFNWLEGPKRAAQAQSLVLPQMPA' A
#
# COMPACT_ATOMS: atom_id res chain seq x y z
N MET A 1 29.22 -2.22 -26.02
CA MET A 1 28.18 -3.12 -25.47
C MET A 1 26.79 -2.78 -26.03
N HIS A 2 26.63 -2.75 -27.37
CA HIS A 2 25.32 -2.60 -28.02
C HIS A 2 24.73 -3.95 -28.46
N LYS A 3 25.55 -5.02 -28.44
CA LYS A 3 25.15 -6.36 -28.89
C LYS A 3 24.06 -7.01 -28.01
N VAL A 4 23.86 -6.51 -26.80
CA VAL A 4 22.76 -6.93 -25.92
C VAL A 4 21.40 -6.70 -26.61
N TRP A 5 21.28 -5.64 -27.41
CA TRP A 5 20.06 -5.33 -28.20
C TRP A 5 19.88 -6.20 -29.45
N LEU A 6 20.89 -7.00 -29.85
CA LEU A 6 20.76 -7.98 -30.94
C LEU A 6 20.21 -9.33 -30.44
N LEU A 7 20.36 -9.63 -29.15
CA LEU A 7 19.77 -10.83 -28.52
C LEU A 7 18.43 -10.55 -27.86
N PHE A 8 18.23 -9.35 -27.32
CA PHE A 8 17.00 -8.96 -26.65
C PHE A 8 16.25 -7.93 -27.49
N ASP A 9 15.05 -8.31 -27.95
CA ASP A 9 14.16 -7.37 -28.63
C ASP A 9 13.90 -6.15 -27.72
N PRO A 10 14.32 -4.93 -28.13
CA PRO A 10 14.32 -3.74 -27.27
C PRO A 10 12.95 -3.44 -26.68
N ARG A 11 11.91 -3.67 -27.48
CA ARG A 11 10.52 -3.47 -27.07
C ARG A 11 10.14 -4.42 -25.94
N ARG A 12 10.49 -5.70 -26.05
CA ARG A 12 10.12 -6.72 -25.06
C ARG A 12 10.86 -6.51 -23.75
N THR A 13 12.13 -6.14 -23.80
CA THR A 13 12.92 -5.85 -22.59
C THR A 13 12.41 -4.62 -21.85
N LEU A 14 12.08 -3.53 -22.55
CA LEU A 14 11.48 -2.35 -21.93
C LEU A 14 10.11 -2.65 -21.32
N VAL A 15 9.25 -3.39 -22.02
CA VAL A 15 7.93 -3.80 -21.49
C VAL A 15 8.08 -4.74 -20.29
N ALA A 16 8.99 -5.71 -20.35
CA ALA A 16 9.23 -6.63 -19.23
C ALA A 16 9.75 -5.90 -17.99
N LEU A 17 10.73 -5.00 -18.15
CA LEU A 17 11.24 -4.16 -17.07
C LEU A 17 10.11 -3.30 -16.49
N PHE A 18 9.36 -2.58 -17.33
CA PHE A 18 8.28 -1.70 -16.87
C PHE A 18 7.19 -2.49 -16.13
N THR A 19 6.78 -3.62 -16.68
CA THR A 19 5.76 -4.49 -16.07
C THR A 19 6.25 -5.07 -14.75
N PHE A 20 7.50 -5.51 -14.68
CA PHE A 20 8.09 -6.03 -13.45
C PHE A 20 8.12 -4.98 -12.34
N LEU A 21 8.65 -3.78 -12.63
CA LEU A 21 8.68 -2.70 -11.64
C LEU A 21 7.27 -2.24 -11.27
N PHE A 22 6.34 -2.19 -12.21
CA PHE A 22 4.97 -1.77 -11.96
C PHE A 22 4.23 -2.76 -11.05
N VAL A 23 4.32 -4.06 -11.34
CA VAL A 23 3.74 -5.11 -10.49
C VAL A 23 4.37 -5.07 -9.11
N LEU A 24 5.69 -4.93 -9.00
CA LEU A 24 6.39 -4.83 -7.72
C LEU A 24 5.91 -3.60 -6.92
N ALA A 25 5.75 -2.46 -7.57
CA ALA A 25 5.23 -1.25 -6.95
C ALA A 25 3.81 -1.46 -6.41
N LEU A 26 2.90 -2.01 -7.23
CA LEU A 26 1.54 -2.32 -6.78
C LEU A 26 1.54 -3.26 -5.59
N LEU A 27 2.33 -4.34 -5.62
CA LEU A 27 2.43 -5.31 -4.53
C LEU A 27 2.80 -4.65 -3.21
N ILE A 28 3.81 -3.77 -3.22
CA ILE A 28 4.21 -2.99 -2.03
C ILE A 28 3.07 -2.09 -1.56
N HIS A 29 2.41 -1.36 -2.47
CA HIS A 29 1.31 -0.46 -2.10
C HIS A 29 0.14 -1.23 -1.51
N PHE A 30 -0.26 -2.36 -2.10
CA PHE A 30 -1.34 -3.21 -1.58
C PHE A 30 -1.00 -3.78 -0.20
N ILE A 31 0.25 -4.14 0.08
CA ILE A 31 0.68 -4.57 1.42
C ILE A 31 0.56 -3.44 2.44
N LEU A 32 1.03 -2.23 2.10
CA LEU A 32 0.91 -1.06 2.98
C LEU A 32 -0.56 -0.71 3.23
N LEU A 33 -1.38 -0.69 2.17
CA LEU A 33 -2.82 -0.41 2.28
C LEU A 33 -3.57 -1.50 3.05
N SER A 34 -3.16 -2.77 2.96
CA SER A 34 -3.79 -3.85 3.72
C SER A 34 -3.46 -3.81 5.21
N THR A 35 -2.44 -3.08 5.62
CA THR A 35 -1.99 -3.04 7.01
C THR A 35 -2.67 -1.89 7.76
N ASP A 36 -3.36 -2.20 8.87
CA ASP A 36 -4.18 -1.25 9.66
C ASP A 36 -3.45 0.05 10.06
N ARG A 37 -2.12 -0.04 10.23
CA ARG A 37 -1.25 1.09 10.63
C ARG A 37 -0.72 1.95 9.47
N PHE A 38 -0.63 1.41 8.26
CA PHE A 38 -0.08 2.11 7.09
C PHE A 38 -1.13 2.35 5.99
N ASN A 39 -2.37 1.92 6.21
CA ASN A 39 -3.50 2.22 5.35
C ASN A 39 -3.87 3.70 5.47
N TRP A 40 -3.28 4.51 4.60
CA TRP A 40 -3.54 5.95 4.56
C TRP A 40 -4.93 6.29 4.00
N LEU A 41 -5.66 5.32 3.42
CA LEU A 41 -6.98 5.53 2.86
C LEU A 41 -8.09 5.42 3.92
N GLU A 42 -7.92 4.52 4.88
CA GLU A 42 -8.87 4.31 5.99
C GLU A 42 -8.74 5.36 7.10
N GLY A 43 -7.68 6.20 7.05
CA GLY A 43 -7.29 7.07 8.16
C GLY A 43 -6.88 6.27 9.40
N PRO A 44 -6.38 6.91 10.47
CA PRO A 44 -6.24 6.20 11.72
C PRO A 44 -7.63 5.67 12.06
N LYS A 45 -7.80 4.35 12.10
CA LYS A 45 -8.79 3.78 13.01
C LYS A 45 -8.33 4.25 14.39
N ARG A 46 -8.80 5.44 14.79
CA ARG A 46 -9.26 5.63 16.15
C ARG A 46 -10.20 4.46 16.33
N ALA A 47 -9.67 3.32 16.80
CA ALA A 47 -10.40 2.38 17.63
C ALA A 47 -11.28 3.31 18.44
N ALA A 48 -12.58 3.28 18.11
CA ALA A 48 -13.52 4.31 18.46
C ALA A 48 -13.09 4.80 19.83
N GLN A 49 -12.73 6.09 19.95
CA GLN A 49 -12.71 6.65 21.27
C GLN A 49 -14.14 6.36 21.73
N ALA A 50 -14.29 5.27 22.49
CA ALA A 50 -15.26 5.18 23.53
C ALA A 50 -14.85 6.34 24.42
N GLN A 51 -15.23 7.54 23.99
CA GLN A 51 -15.72 8.58 24.86
C GLN A 51 -16.91 7.90 25.51
N SER A 52 -16.62 6.99 26.44
CA SER A 52 -17.46 6.74 27.57
C SER A 52 -17.53 8.12 28.21
N LEU A 53 -18.51 8.89 27.76
CA LEU A 53 -19.07 9.97 28.52
C LEU A 53 -19.63 9.25 29.76
N VAL A 54 -18.74 8.98 30.72
CA VAL A 54 -19.10 8.47 32.04
C VAL A 54 -19.85 9.62 32.66
N LEU A 55 -21.15 9.67 32.38
CA LEU A 55 -22.09 10.49 33.13
C LEU A 55 -21.87 10.10 34.60
N PRO A 56 -21.58 11.06 35.49
CA PRO A 56 -21.51 10.78 36.90
C PRO A 56 -22.89 10.27 37.31
N GLN A 57 -22.96 8.97 37.60
CA GLN A 57 -24.12 8.35 38.20
C GLN A 57 -24.28 8.96 39.59
N MET A 58 -25.28 9.83 39.75
CA MET A 58 -25.66 10.39 41.04
C MET A 58 -26.31 9.27 41.86
N PRO A 59 -25.81 8.96 43.07
CA PRO A 59 -26.52 8.09 44.00
C PRO A 59 -27.74 8.82 44.59
N ALA A 60 -28.72 7.99 45.00
CA ALA A 60 -30.09 8.31 45.41
C ALA A 60 -30.25 9.41 46.48
#